data_AF-A0A2V4EAI0-F1
#
_entry.id   AF-A0A2V4EAI0-F1
#
_cell.length_a   1.000
_cell.length_b   1.000
_cell.length_c   1.000
_cell.angle_alpha   90.00
_cell.angle_beta   90.00
_cell.angle_gamma   90.00
#
_symmetry.space_group_name_H-M   'P 1'
#
loop_
_entity.id
_entity.type
_entity.pdbx_description
1 polymer ?
#
loop_
_entity_poly.entity_id
_entity_poly.type
_entity_poly.pdbx_seq_one_letter_code
_entity_poly.pdbx_strand_id
1 'polypeptide(L)'
;MSKKTALSEGYCQSKGTPINSKFIDEYEFKIKSKNQSNIMKYKIDLTNCYCIDFDGLSGIKSYVSLPIIEKETSTFRMRLENVSITMDEDICRNQILSVNPKSIINIDKDLIILAKKALLTIENICCYDLRVIHNDHNYYHSSGLKFNIKDRYAVCGGRDIEHLDSKIYSRAIFNGSVFLELEEENILPFIIGCDDLVGGYEGITKINHQKESEIAMKNKILDISRFNNIESPIWDFDFLMEYLPSCDGYREAIKNYPPTNNSSEIELNK
;
A
#
# COMPACT_ATOMS: atom_id res chain seq x y z
N MET A 1 -36.91 11.13 37.29
CA MET A 1 -36.19 9.87 37.57
C MET A 1 -36.56 8.88 36.48
N SER A 2 -35.71 8.74 35.47
CA SER A 2 -35.96 7.95 34.27
C SER A 2 -35.02 6.74 34.23
N LYS A 3 -35.56 5.61 33.80
CA LYS A 3 -34.98 4.27 33.82
C LYS A 3 -33.69 4.20 32.98
N LYS A 4 -32.62 3.67 33.57
CA LYS A 4 -31.46 3.13 32.84
C LYS A 4 -31.84 1.78 32.25
N THR A 5 -31.86 1.67 30.94
CA THR A 5 -31.91 0.40 30.22
C THR A 5 -30.47 -0.04 29.99
N ALA A 6 -30.10 -1.18 30.57
CA ALA A 6 -28.84 -1.85 30.29
C ALA A 6 -28.91 -2.50 28.90
N LEU A 7 -28.02 -2.10 28.00
CA LEU A 7 -27.71 -2.86 26.79
C LEU A 7 -26.54 -3.78 27.13
N SER A 8 -26.81 -5.08 27.12
CA SER A 8 -25.82 -6.14 27.26
C SER A 8 -24.94 -6.21 26.02
N GLU A 9 -23.64 -5.97 26.19
CA GLU A 9 -22.60 -6.26 25.21
C GLU A 9 -22.47 -7.78 25.04
N GLY A 10 -22.89 -8.29 23.89
CA GLY A 10 -22.58 -9.65 23.45
C GLY A 10 -21.23 -9.66 22.75
N TYR A 11 -20.13 -9.73 23.50
CA TYR A 11 -18.83 -10.09 22.94
C TYR A 11 -18.87 -11.57 22.51
N CYS A 12 -18.87 -11.83 21.20
CA CYS A 12 -18.56 -13.14 20.66
C CYS A 12 -17.10 -13.49 20.98
N GLN A 13 -16.90 -14.26 22.06
CA GLN A 13 -15.65 -14.98 22.27
C GLN A 13 -15.58 -16.13 21.26
N SER A 14 -14.92 -15.91 20.11
CA SER A 14 -14.52 -17.02 19.25
C SER A 14 -13.30 -17.70 19.89
N LYS A 15 -13.51 -18.92 20.40
CA LYS A 15 -12.43 -19.86 20.68
C LYS A 15 -11.88 -20.33 19.33
N GLY A 16 -10.93 -19.59 18.77
CA GLY A 16 -10.17 -20.02 17.61
C GLY A 16 -9.44 -21.32 17.94
N THR A 17 -9.80 -22.40 17.25
CA THR A 17 -9.00 -23.62 17.27
C THR A 17 -7.78 -23.35 16.39
N PRO A 18 -6.53 -23.48 16.87
CA PRO A 18 -5.37 -23.17 16.06
C PRO A 18 -5.35 -24.07 14.82
N ILE A 19 -5.37 -23.48 13.62
CA ILE A 19 -5.03 -24.21 12.41
C ILE A 19 -3.53 -24.54 12.52
N ASN A 20 -3.27 -25.84 12.50
CA ASN A 20 -2.04 -26.51 12.88
C ASN A 20 -0.80 -25.97 12.12
N SER A 21 0.35 -25.80 12.80
CA SER A 21 1.64 -25.44 12.19
C SER A 21 2.04 -26.37 11.03
N LYS A 22 1.50 -27.59 11.04
CA LYS A 22 1.57 -28.56 9.93
C LYS A 22 1.06 -28.02 8.59
N PHE A 23 0.11 -27.09 8.58
CA PHE A 23 -0.44 -26.51 7.35
C PHE A 23 0.58 -25.60 6.65
N ILE A 24 1.34 -24.81 7.41
CA ILE A 24 2.40 -23.93 6.88
C ILE A 24 3.56 -24.78 6.34
N ASP A 25 3.96 -25.83 7.06
CA ASP A 25 5.05 -26.72 6.64
C ASP A 25 4.67 -27.57 5.40
N GLU A 26 3.44 -28.08 5.33
CA GLU A 26 2.93 -28.77 4.12
C GLU A 26 2.76 -27.80 2.93
N TYR A 27 2.47 -26.52 3.20
CA TYR A 27 2.34 -25.47 2.19
C TYR A 27 3.68 -25.09 1.57
N GLU A 28 4.72 -24.87 2.38
CA GLU A 28 6.07 -24.62 1.89
C GLU A 28 6.64 -25.82 1.10
N PHE A 29 6.29 -27.04 1.50
CA PHE A 29 6.70 -28.27 0.82
C PHE A 29 6.02 -28.44 -0.56
N LYS A 30 4.72 -28.12 -0.67
CA LYS A 30 4.00 -28.19 -1.96
C LYS A 30 4.53 -27.17 -2.98
N ILE A 31 4.95 -25.99 -2.54
CA ILE A 31 5.53 -24.97 -3.43
C ILE A 31 6.88 -25.44 -4.00
N LYS A 32 7.73 -26.10 -3.21
CA LYS A 32 9.06 -26.57 -3.66
C LYS A 32 9.03 -27.73 -4.68
N SER A 33 7.94 -28.49 -4.77
CA SER A 33 7.84 -29.68 -5.65
C SER A 33 7.33 -29.38 -7.07
N LYS A 34 7.03 -28.13 -7.40
CA LYS A 34 6.39 -27.73 -8.67
C LYS A 34 7.28 -26.83 -9.55
N ASN A 35 8.59 -27.08 -9.60
CA ASN A 35 9.48 -26.32 -10.49
C ASN A 35 9.50 -26.89 -11.91
N GLN A 36 8.49 -26.53 -12.72
CA GLN A 36 8.64 -26.01 -14.09
C GLN A 36 7.29 -25.50 -14.66
N SER A 37 6.52 -24.73 -13.89
CA SER A 37 5.35 -24.01 -14.42
C SER A 37 5.73 -22.55 -14.70
N ASN A 38 5.24 -21.98 -15.80
CA ASN A 38 5.23 -20.53 -16.01
C ASN A 38 4.76 -19.85 -14.70
N ILE A 39 5.61 -18.99 -14.13
CA ILE A 39 5.25 -18.19 -12.95
C ILE A 39 4.06 -17.32 -13.36
N MET A 40 2.89 -17.60 -12.80
CA MET A 40 1.69 -16.83 -13.08
C MET A 40 1.85 -15.44 -12.46
N LYS A 41 1.78 -14.41 -13.30
CA LYS A 41 1.88 -13.00 -12.90
C LYS A 41 0.55 -12.33 -13.09
N TYR A 42 0.21 -11.45 -12.18
CA TYR A 42 -1.01 -10.65 -12.19
C TYR A 42 -0.64 -9.18 -12.20
N LYS A 43 -1.41 -8.39 -12.95
CA LYS A 43 -1.39 -6.93 -12.94
C LYS A 43 -2.80 -6.48 -12.61
N ILE A 44 -3.00 -6.03 -11.36
CA ILE A 44 -4.30 -5.57 -10.85
C ILE A 44 -4.36 -4.06 -11.05
N ASP A 45 -5.43 -3.56 -11.67
CA ASP A 45 -5.74 -2.14 -11.73
C ASP A 45 -6.38 -1.69 -10.40
N LEU A 46 -5.69 -0.79 -9.70
CA LEU A 46 -6.10 -0.18 -8.44
C LEU A 46 -6.47 1.30 -8.61
N THR A 47 -6.63 1.79 -9.84
CA THR A 47 -6.81 3.23 -10.12
C THR A 47 -8.00 3.82 -9.35
N ASN A 48 -9.09 3.07 -9.20
CA ASN A 48 -10.31 3.47 -8.50
C ASN A 48 -10.48 2.83 -7.11
N CYS A 49 -9.43 2.25 -6.52
CA CYS A 49 -9.54 1.57 -5.24
C CYS A 49 -8.24 1.64 -4.44
N TYR A 50 -8.37 1.78 -3.13
CA TYR A 50 -7.25 1.66 -2.22
C TYR A 50 -7.45 0.46 -1.29
N CYS A 51 -6.83 -0.66 -1.64
CA CYS A 51 -6.98 -1.96 -0.96
C CYS A 51 -5.72 -2.42 -0.19
N ILE A 52 -4.64 -1.63 -0.23
CA ILE A 52 -3.35 -1.97 0.40
C ILE A 52 -3.31 -1.37 1.81
N ASP A 53 -3.06 -2.20 2.81
CA ASP A 53 -2.90 -1.80 4.21
C ASP A 53 -1.46 -1.35 4.48
N PHE A 54 -1.16 -0.09 4.17
CA PHE A 54 0.13 0.51 4.52
C PHE A 54 0.24 0.93 5.99
N ASP A 55 -0.89 1.14 6.66
CA ASP A 55 -0.94 1.53 8.07
C ASP A 55 -0.65 0.35 9.01
N GLY A 56 -0.72 -0.89 8.50
CA GLY A 56 -0.47 -2.11 9.26
C GLY A 56 -1.60 -2.42 10.23
N LEU A 57 -2.84 -2.05 9.89
CA LEU A 57 -4.04 -2.33 10.69
C LEU A 57 -4.26 -3.84 10.89
N SER A 58 -3.76 -4.65 9.96
CA SER A 58 -3.75 -6.10 10.06
C SER A 58 -2.68 -6.68 11.00
N GLY A 59 -1.81 -5.83 11.57
CA GLY A 59 -0.70 -6.22 12.46
C GLY A 59 0.58 -6.64 11.71
N ILE A 60 0.49 -6.92 10.41
CA ILE A 60 1.66 -7.10 9.55
C ILE A 60 2.31 -5.75 9.31
N LYS A 61 3.63 -5.67 9.50
CA LYS A 61 4.42 -4.49 9.13
C LYS A 61 4.60 -4.50 7.61
N SER A 62 4.08 -3.48 6.94
CA SER A 62 4.30 -3.28 5.50
C SER A 62 5.72 -2.75 5.24
N TYR A 63 6.41 -3.34 4.27
CA TYR A 63 7.74 -2.90 3.84
C TYR A 63 7.71 -2.39 2.40
N VAL A 64 8.42 -1.29 2.15
CA VAL A 64 8.45 -0.61 0.86
C VAL A 64 9.88 -0.20 0.49
N SER A 65 10.18 -0.09 -0.80
CA SER A 65 11.43 0.52 -1.26
C SER A 65 11.32 2.03 -1.37
N LEU A 66 12.46 2.72 -1.42
CA LEU A 66 12.48 4.05 -2.03
C LEU A 66 11.90 3.96 -3.45
N PRO A 67 11.08 4.95 -3.86
CA PRO A 67 10.49 4.92 -5.19
C PRO A 67 11.55 5.18 -6.26
N ILE A 68 11.36 4.52 -7.41
CA ILE A 68 12.09 4.80 -8.64
C ILE A 68 11.16 5.63 -9.53
N ILE A 69 11.68 6.77 -10.00
CA ILE A 69 10.93 7.70 -10.87
C ILE A 69 11.53 7.65 -12.26
N GLU A 70 10.74 7.17 -13.21
CA GLU A 70 11.09 7.16 -14.63
C GLU A 70 10.60 8.46 -15.26
N LYS A 71 11.52 9.40 -15.48
CA LYS A 71 11.18 10.76 -15.94
C LYS A 71 10.53 10.79 -17.33
N GLU A 72 10.97 9.90 -18.23
CA GLU A 72 10.48 9.87 -19.62
C GLU A 72 8.99 9.49 -19.69
N THR A 73 8.56 8.59 -18.83
CA THR A 73 7.20 8.05 -18.76
C THR A 73 6.39 8.65 -17.62
N SER A 74 6.98 9.56 -16.83
CA SER A 74 6.43 10.08 -15.58
C SER A 74 5.86 8.95 -14.70
N THR A 75 6.62 7.87 -14.56
CA THR A 75 6.16 6.67 -13.85
C THR A 75 6.85 6.53 -12.50
N PHE A 76 6.07 6.28 -11.47
CA PHE A 76 6.53 5.96 -10.13
C PHE A 76 6.46 4.45 -9.91
N ARG A 77 7.54 3.85 -9.41
CA ARG A 77 7.61 2.43 -9.09
C ARG A 77 8.11 2.21 -7.67
N MET A 78 7.41 1.39 -6.90
CA MET A 78 7.78 1.05 -5.53
C MET A 78 7.65 -0.45 -5.31
N ARG A 79 8.73 -1.09 -4.86
CA ARG A 79 8.67 -2.50 -4.45
C ARG A 79 8.00 -2.59 -3.10
N LEU A 80 7.10 -3.54 -2.96
CA LEU A 80 6.36 -3.83 -1.75
C LEU A 80 6.73 -5.24 -1.28
N GLU A 81 6.97 -5.40 0.02
CA GLU A 81 7.22 -6.70 0.64
C GLU A 81 6.40 -6.85 1.92
N ASN A 82 5.78 -8.01 2.10
CA ASN A 82 4.87 -8.32 3.20
C ASN A 82 3.78 -7.23 3.39
N VAL A 83 3.04 -6.92 2.33
CA VAL A 83 1.91 -5.98 2.41
C VAL A 83 0.59 -6.74 2.44
N SER A 84 -0.28 -6.37 3.37
CA SER A 84 -1.63 -6.92 3.44
C SER A 84 -2.52 -6.23 2.41
N ILE A 85 -3.32 -7.02 1.68
CA ILE A 85 -4.21 -6.54 0.63
C ILE A 85 -5.58 -7.15 0.83
N THR A 86 -6.59 -6.28 0.94
CA THR A 86 -8.00 -6.71 0.93
C THR A 86 -8.40 -7.12 -0.47
N MET A 87 -8.74 -8.40 -0.65
CA MET A 87 -9.22 -8.96 -1.90
C MET A 87 -10.73 -8.78 -2.03
N ASP A 88 -11.15 -7.52 -2.14
CA ASP A 88 -12.52 -7.18 -2.52
C ASP A 88 -12.87 -7.89 -3.84
N GLU A 89 -14.05 -8.52 -3.87
CA GLU A 89 -14.45 -9.43 -4.93
C GLU A 89 -14.43 -8.76 -6.30
N ASP A 90 -15.11 -7.62 -6.41
CA ASP A 90 -15.36 -6.94 -7.67
C ASP A 90 -14.13 -6.17 -8.16
N ILE A 91 -13.27 -5.75 -7.23
CA ILE A 91 -12.15 -4.90 -7.55
C ILE A 91 -10.87 -5.70 -7.76
N CYS A 92 -10.46 -6.52 -6.80
CA CYS A 92 -9.13 -7.15 -6.83
C CYS A 92 -9.20 -8.62 -7.21
N ARG A 93 -10.08 -9.39 -6.55
CA ARG A 93 -10.13 -10.85 -6.67
C ARG A 93 -10.48 -11.28 -8.10
N ASN A 94 -11.52 -10.69 -8.69
CA ASN A 94 -11.98 -11.05 -10.02
C ASN A 94 -10.94 -10.79 -11.12
N GLN A 95 -10.09 -9.77 -10.97
CA GLN A 95 -9.00 -9.52 -11.93
C GLN A 95 -8.01 -10.70 -11.96
N ILE A 96 -7.62 -11.24 -10.80
CA ILE A 96 -6.76 -12.44 -10.72
C ILE A 96 -7.51 -13.68 -11.22
N LEU A 97 -8.74 -13.91 -10.78
CA LEU A 97 -9.50 -15.12 -11.14
C LEU A 97 -9.86 -15.18 -12.63
N SER A 98 -9.97 -14.03 -13.30
CA SER A 98 -10.15 -13.97 -14.75
C SER A 98 -8.94 -14.51 -15.52
N VAL A 99 -7.73 -14.35 -14.96
CA VAL A 99 -6.47 -14.85 -15.52
C VAL A 99 -6.22 -16.29 -15.09
N ASN A 100 -6.47 -16.60 -13.82
CA ASN A 100 -6.27 -17.93 -13.25
C ASN A 100 -7.45 -18.31 -12.31
N PRO A 101 -8.49 -18.96 -12.85
CA PRO A 101 -9.62 -19.45 -12.05
C PRO A 101 -9.24 -20.48 -10.99
N LYS A 102 -8.03 -21.06 -11.07
CA LYS A 102 -7.48 -22.03 -10.10
C LYS A 102 -6.48 -21.39 -9.14
N SER A 103 -6.40 -20.06 -9.09
CA SER A 103 -5.54 -19.36 -8.14
C SER A 103 -5.93 -19.75 -6.71
N ILE A 104 -4.94 -19.73 -5.83
CA ILE A 104 -5.13 -19.95 -4.39
C ILE A 104 -6.14 -18.98 -3.77
N ILE A 105 -6.34 -17.81 -4.38
CA ILE A 105 -7.30 -16.83 -3.88
C ILE A 105 -8.75 -17.11 -4.28
N ASN A 106 -9.02 -18.20 -5.02
CA ASN A 106 -10.39 -18.61 -5.37
C ASN A 106 -11.10 -19.16 -4.13
N ILE A 107 -11.50 -18.25 -3.27
CA ILE A 107 -12.11 -18.47 -1.97
C ILE A 107 -13.37 -17.62 -1.93
N ASP A 108 -14.52 -18.27 -1.75
CA ASP A 108 -15.84 -17.64 -1.72
C ASP A 108 -16.18 -17.05 -0.34
N LYS A 109 -15.27 -16.21 0.17
CA LYS A 109 -15.37 -15.48 1.45
C LYS A 109 -14.53 -14.21 1.39
N ASP A 110 -14.75 -13.30 2.34
CA ASP A 110 -13.88 -12.14 2.57
C ASP A 110 -12.43 -12.62 2.74
N LEU A 111 -11.52 -12.03 1.98
CA LEU A 111 -10.14 -12.49 1.91
C LEU A 111 -9.21 -11.30 2.06
N ILE A 112 -8.25 -11.41 2.97
CA ILE A 112 -7.06 -10.57 2.99
C ILE A 112 -5.90 -11.49 2.63
N ILE A 113 -5.09 -11.08 1.67
CA ILE A 113 -3.83 -11.77 1.35
C ILE A 113 -2.65 -11.00 1.92
N LEU A 114 -1.57 -11.71 2.16
CA LEU A 114 -0.24 -11.15 2.30
C LEU A 114 0.49 -11.29 0.96
N ALA A 115 0.76 -10.16 0.30
CA ALA A 115 1.67 -10.13 -0.84
C ALA A 115 3.10 -10.07 -0.30
N LYS A 116 3.81 -11.21 -0.37
CA LYS A 116 5.21 -11.32 0.05
C LYS A 116 6.13 -10.44 -0.79
N LYS A 117 5.83 -10.32 -2.08
CA LYS A 117 6.49 -9.43 -3.03
C LYS A 117 5.47 -8.90 -4.02
N ALA A 118 5.49 -7.60 -4.24
CA ALA A 118 4.72 -6.93 -5.27
C ALA A 118 5.46 -5.69 -5.79
N LEU A 119 5.01 -5.19 -6.94
CA LEU A 119 5.45 -3.92 -7.51
C LEU A 119 4.23 -3.02 -7.67
N LEU A 120 4.26 -1.88 -6.99
CA LEU A 120 3.30 -0.80 -7.21
C LEU A 120 3.83 0.12 -8.30
N THR A 121 3.00 0.38 -9.30
CA THR A 121 3.29 1.30 -10.40
C THR A 121 2.20 2.38 -10.43
N ILE A 122 2.60 3.65 -10.48
CA ILE A 122 1.69 4.79 -10.71
C ILE A 122 2.16 5.47 -11.99
N GLU A 123 1.29 5.53 -12.99
CA GLU A 123 1.56 6.11 -14.30
C GLU A 123 1.12 7.58 -14.35
N ASN A 124 1.80 8.37 -15.19
CA ASN A 124 1.55 9.80 -15.39
C ASN A 124 1.46 10.60 -14.08
N ILE A 125 2.49 10.48 -13.24
CA ILE A 125 2.61 11.32 -12.04
C ILE A 125 2.83 12.78 -12.44
N CYS A 126 2.07 13.67 -11.82
CA CYS A 126 2.21 15.11 -11.96
C CYS A 126 3.29 15.63 -11.00
N CYS A 127 3.28 15.13 -9.76
CA CYS A 127 4.31 15.39 -8.76
C CYS A 127 4.34 14.27 -7.71
N TYR A 128 5.47 14.15 -7.01
CA TYR A 128 5.61 13.28 -5.86
C TYR A 128 6.42 13.96 -4.76
N ASP A 129 6.09 13.58 -3.54
CA ASP A 129 6.78 14.01 -2.34
C ASP A 129 7.14 12.79 -1.49
N LEU A 130 8.28 12.86 -0.82
CA LEU A 130 8.84 11.80 -0.01
C LEU A 130 9.31 12.37 1.33
N ARG A 131 8.93 11.69 2.40
CA ARG A 131 9.46 11.86 3.75
C ARG A 131 10.01 10.53 4.21
N VAL A 132 11.31 10.50 4.51
CA VAL A 132 11.97 9.33 5.09
C VAL A 132 12.37 9.66 6.53
N ILE A 133 11.93 8.83 7.46
CA ILE A 133 12.38 8.88 8.85
C ILE A 133 13.47 7.84 8.99
N HIS A 134 14.71 8.25 9.26
CA HIS A 134 15.84 7.33 9.47
C HIS A 134 16.59 7.73 10.74
N ASN A 135 16.74 6.78 11.68
CA ASN A 135 17.34 7.03 13.00
C ASN A 135 16.74 8.27 13.68
N ASP A 136 15.40 8.36 13.71
CA ASP A 136 14.62 9.48 14.26
C ASP A 136 14.81 10.86 13.60
N HIS A 137 15.52 10.93 12.45
CA HIS A 137 15.66 12.16 11.67
C HIS A 137 14.79 12.12 10.41
N ASN A 138 14.17 13.26 10.08
CA ASN A 138 13.36 13.41 8.87
C ASN A 138 14.21 13.91 7.71
N TYR A 139 14.10 13.23 6.56
CA TYR A 139 14.68 13.62 5.28
C TYR A 139 13.56 13.80 4.27
N TYR A 140 13.63 14.88 3.49
CA TYR A 140 12.56 15.27 2.58
C TYR A 140 13.05 15.34 1.14
N HIS A 141 12.19 14.90 0.23
CA HIS A 141 12.36 15.15 -1.19
C HIS A 141 11.03 15.60 -1.79
N SER A 142 11.03 16.76 -2.45
CA SER A 142 9.89 17.25 -3.23
C SER A 142 10.24 17.35 -4.70
N SER A 143 9.35 16.87 -5.58
CA SER A 143 9.46 17.13 -7.02
C SER A 143 8.92 18.52 -7.43
N GLY A 144 8.38 19.28 -6.48
CA GLY A 144 7.61 20.49 -6.71
C GLY A 144 6.13 20.17 -6.95
N LEU A 145 5.27 20.67 -6.07
CA LEU A 145 3.82 20.48 -6.19
C LEU A 145 3.28 21.21 -7.42
N LYS A 146 2.67 20.44 -8.33
CA LYS A 146 1.91 20.96 -9.45
C LYS A 146 0.85 19.95 -9.88
N PHE A 147 -0.41 20.34 -9.84
CA PHE A 147 -1.53 19.48 -10.21
C PHE A 147 -2.77 20.30 -10.58
N ASN A 148 -3.67 19.69 -11.31
CA ASN A 148 -4.93 20.26 -11.76
C ASN A 148 -6.10 19.63 -11.00
N ILE A 149 -7.25 20.30 -11.08
CA ILE A 149 -8.54 19.72 -10.68
C ILE A 149 -8.70 18.35 -11.38
N LYS A 150 -9.17 17.34 -10.64
CA LYS A 150 -9.31 15.93 -11.02
C LYS A 150 -8.04 15.07 -11.01
N ASP A 151 -6.86 15.64 -10.77
CA ASP A 151 -5.68 14.81 -10.53
C ASP A 151 -5.88 14.04 -9.21
N ARG A 152 -5.47 12.76 -9.21
CA ARG A 152 -5.68 11.82 -8.11
C ARG A 152 -4.49 11.77 -7.19
N TYR A 153 -4.74 11.37 -5.95
CA TYR A 153 -3.72 11.29 -4.91
C TYR A 153 -3.59 9.88 -4.34
N ALA A 154 -2.36 9.38 -4.30
CA ALA A 154 -2.00 8.11 -3.70
C ALA A 154 -1.02 8.33 -2.54
N VAL A 155 -1.31 7.66 -1.42
CA VAL A 155 -0.36 7.50 -0.32
C VAL A 155 0.33 6.16 -0.49
N CYS A 156 1.63 6.09 -0.24
CA CYS A 156 2.38 4.84 -0.19
C CYS A 156 3.35 4.95 0.98
N GLY A 157 3.48 3.94 1.84
CA GLY A 157 4.43 4.04 2.93
C GLY A 157 4.61 2.77 3.74
N GLY A 158 5.68 2.72 4.52
CA GLY A 158 6.00 1.55 5.31
C GLY A 158 7.42 1.59 5.83
N ARG A 159 7.90 0.46 6.33
CA ARG A 159 9.30 0.28 6.70
C ARG A 159 10.15 0.10 5.45
N ASP A 160 11.38 0.60 5.44
CA ASP A 160 12.26 0.41 4.29
C ASP A 160 12.67 -1.07 4.15
N ILE A 161 12.61 -1.62 2.93
CA ILE A 161 13.08 -2.99 2.63
C ILE A 161 14.62 -3.12 2.64
N GLU A 162 15.36 -2.02 2.61
CA GLU A 162 16.83 -2.01 2.50
C GLU A 162 17.53 -1.52 3.77
N HIS A 163 16.93 -0.58 4.49
CA HIS A 163 17.57 0.14 5.60
C HIS A 163 16.82 -0.11 6.90
N LEU A 164 17.52 -0.65 7.89
CA LEU A 164 16.97 -0.79 9.24
C LEU A 164 16.62 0.61 9.80
N ASP A 165 15.68 0.66 10.75
CA ASP A 165 15.26 1.89 11.45
C ASP A 165 14.81 3.03 10.52
N SER A 166 14.35 2.65 9.32
CA SER A 166 13.89 3.58 8.29
C SER A 166 12.42 3.36 7.98
N LYS A 167 11.66 4.46 7.92
CA LYS A 167 10.27 4.49 7.45
C LYS A 167 10.16 5.45 6.29
N ILE A 168 9.46 5.01 5.25
CA ILE A 168 9.25 5.76 4.01
C ILE A 168 7.77 6.15 3.97
N TYR A 169 7.52 7.43 3.71
CA TYR A 169 6.20 7.96 3.41
C TYR A 169 6.32 8.68 2.07
N SER A 170 5.50 8.28 1.11
CA SER A 170 5.43 8.90 -0.21
C SER A 170 4.00 9.28 -0.54
N ARG A 171 3.88 10.42 -1.21
CA ARG A 171 2.62 10.96 -1.70
C ARG A 171 2.83 11.25 -3.19
N ALA A 172 2.00 10.67 -4.03
CA ALA A 172 2.05 10.88 -5.47
C ALA A 172 0.72 11.47 -5.93
N ILE A 173 0.79 12.51 -6.77
CA ILE A 173 -0.35 13.06 -7.47
C ILE A 173 -0.22 12.68 -8.94
N PHE A 174 -1.27 12.18 -9.56
CA PHE A 174 -1.22 11.56 -10.88
C PHE A 174 -2.53 11.72 -11.64
N ASN A 175 -2.47 11.60 -12.96
CA ASN A 175 -3.65 11.55 -13.83
C ASN A 175 -3.69 10.31 -14.73
N GLY A 176 -2.82 9.34 -14.47
CA GLY A 176 -2.82 8.02 -15.09
C GLY A 176 -3.46 6.96 -14.20
N SER A 177 -2.89 5.76 -14.28
CA SER A 177 -3.40 4.56 -13.62
C SER A 177 -2.49 4.10 -12.49
N VAL A 178 -3.06 3.36 -11.55
CA VAL A 178 -2.33 2.66 -10.47
C VAL A 178 -2.44 1.17 -10.70
N PHE A 179 -1.29 0.48 -10.72
CA PHE A 179 -1.23 -0.95 -10.89
C PHE A 179 -0.45 -1.62 -9.76
N LEU A 180 -0.95 -2.77 -9.33
CA LEU A 180 -0.23 -3.68 -8.46
C LEU A 180 0.11 -4.96 -9.22
N GLU A 181 1.40 -5.22 -9.35
CA GLU A 181 1.92 -6.43 -9.98
C GLU A 181 2.42 -7.41 -8.92
N LEU A 182 2.01 -8.67 -9.02
CA LEU A 182 2.43 -9.73 -8.11
C LEU A 182 2.41 -11.10 -8.80
N GLU A 183 3.06 -12.08 -8.19
CA GLU A 183 3.16 -13.44 -8.71
C GLU A 183 2.43 -14.41 -7.78
N GLU A 184 1.78 -15.44 -8.33
CA GLU A 184 0.99 -16.42 -7.57
C GLU A 184 1.78 -17.03 -6.40
N GLU A 185 3.06 -17.35 -6.60
CA GLU A 185 3.93 -17.91 -5.57
C GLU A 185 4.23 -16.97 -4.40
N ASN A 186 4.03 -15.66 -4.61
CA ASN A 186 4.22 -14.62 -3.62
C ASN A 186 2.92 -14.24 -2.89
N ILE A 187 1.81 -14.94 -3.18
CA ILE A 187 0.53 -14.79 -2.49
C ILE A 187 0.44 -15.77 -1.33
N LEU A 188 0.09 -15.26 -0.15
CA LEU A 188 -0.31 -16.06 0.99
C LEU A 188 -1.70 -15.60 1.46
N PRO A 189 -2.74 -16.46 1.44
CA PRO A 189 -3.98 -16.18 2.14
C PRO A 189 -3.68 -15.90 3.62
N PHE A 190 -4.09 -14.74 4.11
CA PHE A 190 -3.72 -14.26 5.44
C PHE A 190 -4.92 -14.29 6.39
N ILE A 191 -6.08 -13.79 5.97
CA ILE A 191 -7.34 -13.85 6.72
C ILE A 191 -8.45 -14.31 5.77
N ILE A 192 -9.26 -15.27 6.19
CA ILE A 192 -10.48 -15.69 5.48
C ILE A 192 -11.68 -15.52 6.41
N GLY A 193 -12.59 -14.61 6.08
CA GLY A 193 -13.67 -14.21 6.96
C GLY A 193 -13.11 -13.65 8.28
N CYS A 194 -13.33 -14.36 9.38
CA CYS A 194 -12.78 -14.02 10.70
C CYS A 194 -11.60 -14.89 11.12
N ASP A 195 -11.20 -15.85 10.29
CA ASP A 195 -10.16 -16.83 10.61
C ASP A 195 -8.81 -16.34 10.09
N ASP A 196 -7.84 -16.19 10.99
CA ASP A 196 -6.45 -15.96 10.61
C ASP A 196 -5.79 -17.28 10.18
N LEU A 197 -4.91 -17.21 9.18
CA LEU A 197 -4.23 -18.37 8.63
C LEU A 197 -2.75 -18.46 8.99
N VAL A 198 -2.24 -17.51 9.77
CA VAL A 198 -0.82 -17.41 10.10
C VAL A 198 -0.49 -17.78 11.54
N GLY A 199 -1.49 -18.06 12.39
CA GLY A 199 -1.28 -18.42 13.79
C GLY A 199 -1.40 -17.23 14.75
N GLY A 200 -2.29 -16.30 14.43
CA GLY A 200 -2.65 -15.12 15.20
C GLY A 200 -1.45 -14.20 15.44
N TYR A 201 -1.43 -13.61 16.63
CA TYR A 201 -0.40 -12.67 17.05
C TYR A 201 1.02 -13.26 17.00
N GLU A 202 1.19 -14.53 17.39
CA GLU A 202 2.50 -15.20 17.37
C GLU A 202 3.01 -15.38 15.94
N GLY A 203 2.12 -15.80 15.03
CA GLY A 203 2.40 -15.91 13.60
C GLY A 203 2.82 -14.60 12.95
N ILE A 204 2.03 -13.55 13.18
CA ILE A 204 2.31 -12.18 12.72
C ILE A 204 3.65 -11.69 13.26
N THR A 205 3.92 -11.90 14.55
CA THR A 205 5.19 -11.54 15.19
C THR A 205 6.37 -12.24 14.53
N LYS A 206 6.24 -13.54 14.22
CA LYS A 206 7.27 -14.33 13.54
C LYS A 206 7.56 -13.79 12.13
N ILE A 207 6.52 -13.49 11.34
CA ILE A 207 6.66 -12.92 9.99
C ILE A 207 7.40 -11.57 10.05
N ASN A 208 6.97 -10.69 10.96
CA ASN A 208 7.58 -9.38 11.17
C ASN A 208 9.06 -9.51 11.58
N HIS A 209 9.37 -10.35 12.58
CA HIS A 209 10.75 -10.56 13.06
C HIS A 209 11.66 -11.17 12.00
N GLN A 210 11.15 -12.12 11.20
CA GLN A 210 11.91 -12.69 10.10
C GLN A 210 12.30 -11.58 9.11
N LYS A 211 11.36 -10.72 8.75
CA LYS A 211 11.64 -9.64 7.80
C LYS A 211 12.63 -8.61 8.34
N GLU A 212 12.50 -8.23 9.60
CA GLU A 212 13.44 -7.32 10.27
C GLU A 212 14.85 -7.91 10.31
N SER A 213 14.96 -9.22 10.56
CA SER A 213 16.25 -9.94 10.56
C SER A 213 16.88 -9.96 9.16
N GLU A 214 16.09 -10.23 8.11
CA GLU A 214 16.55 -10.17 6.72
C GLU A 214 17.10 -8.79 6.36
N ILE A 215 16.43 -7.71 6.79
CA ILE A 215 16.86 -6.33 6.51
C ILE A 215 18.12 -5.99 7.29
N ALA A 216 18.18 -6.34 8.59
CA ALA A 216 19.35 -6.13 9.42
C ALA A 216 20.60 -6.81 8.84
N MET A 217 20.46 -8.01 8.26
CA MET A 217 21.56 -8.72 7.61
C MET A 217 22.09 -8.02 6.35
N LYS A 218 21.29 -7.18 5.68
CA LYS A 218 21.75 -6.43 4.50
C LYS A 218 22.78 -5.36 4.87
N ASN A 219 22.70 -4.82 6.10
CA ASN A 219 23.62 -3.81 6.64
C ASN A 219 23.94 -2.66 5.65
N LYS A 220 22.91 -2.17 4.95
CA LYS A 220 23.05 -1.06 3.99
C LYS A 220 22.92 0.28 4.70
N ILE A 221 23.74 1.24 4.27
CA ILE A 221 23.68 2.63 4.72
C ILE A 221 22.75 3.40 3.79
N LEU A 222 21.84 4.20 4.36
CA LEU A 222 20.98 5.09 3.59
C LEU A 222 21.80 6.26 3.03
N ASP A 223 21.82 6.38 1.70
CA ASP A 223 22.42 7.53 1.02
C ASP A 223 21.50 8.75 1.14
N ILE A 224 21.79 9.60 2.13
CA ILE A 224 21.03 10.82 2.41
C ILE A 224 21.16 11.88 1.30
N SER A 225 22.16 11.79 0.41
CA SER A 225 22.37 12.78 -0.64
C SER A 225 21.28 12.78 -1.72
N ARG A 226 20.43 11.73 -1.73
CA ARG A 226 19.28 11.59 -2.63
C ARG A 226 18.11 12.53 -2.28
N PHE A 227 18.10 13.09 -1.07
CA PHE A 227 17.05 13.97 -0.59
C PHE A 227 17.43 15.44 -0.85
N ASN A 228 16.49 16.23 -1.37
CA ASN A 228 16.73 17.65 -1.67
C ASN A 228 16.40 18.58 -0.49
N ASN A 229 15.97 18.02 0.64
CA ASN A 229 15.60 18.72 1.88
C ASN A 229 14.48 19.76 1.70
N ILE A 230 13.65 19.62 0.68
CA ILE A 230 12.46 20.44 0.48
C ILE A 230 11.26 19.73 1.10
N GLU A 231 10.77 20.26 2.21
CA GLU A 231 9.50 19.83 2.81
C GLU A 231 8.34 20.49 2.06
N SER A 232 7.49 19.65 1.47
CA SER A 232 6.33 20.08 0.68
C SER A 232 5.12 20.39 1.57
N PRO A 233 4.31 21.41 1.23
CA PRO A 233 3.04 21.69 1.91
C PRO A 233 2.08 20.50 1.94
N ILE A 234 2.26 19.51 1.06
CA ILE A 234 1.41 18.31 1.05
C ILE A 234 1.38 17.63 2.42
N TRP A 235 2.46 17.70 3.21
CA TRP A 235 2.56 17.07 4.52
C TRP A 235 1.66 17.70 5.58
N ASP A 236 1.18 18.93 5.34
CA ASP A 236 0.25 19.65 6.18
C ASP A 236 -1.19 19.15 6.01
N PHE A 237 -1.91 18.99 7.11
CA PHE A 237 -3.26 18.45 7.11
C PHE A 237 -4.26 19.43 6.48
N ASP A 238 -4.15 20.73 6.79
CA ASP A 238 -5.06 21.75 6.30
C ASP A 238 -4.88 21.92 4.79
N PHE A 239 -3.63 21.93 4.30
CA PHE A 239 -3.33 21.90 2.88
C PHE A 239 -3.96 20.69 2.18
N LEU A 240 -3.79 19.48 2.74
CA LEU A 240 -4.34 18.27 2.15
C LEU A 240 -5.87 18.33 2.07
N MET A 241 -6.53 18.79 3.12
CA MET A 241 -7.99 18.89 3.15
C MET A 241 -8.55 19.99 2.25
N GLU A 242 -7.80 21.08 2.05
CA GLU A 242 -8.19 22.17 1.16
C GLU A 242 -8.14 21.76 -0.32
N TYR A 243 -7.11 21.03 -0.74
CA TYR A 243 -6.87 20.71 -2.15
C TYR A 243 -7.31 19.30 -2.54
N LEU A 244 -7.18 18.33 -1.64
CA LEU A 244 -7.33 16.88 -1.89
C LEU A 244 -8.20 16.20 -0.83
N PRO A 245 -9.47 16.62 -0.65
CA PRO A 245 -10.38 15.99 0.30
C PRO A 245 -10.64 14.52 -0.09
N SER A 246 -11.03 13.72 0.90
CA SER A 246 -11.45 12.33 0.67
C SER A 246 -12.81 12.28 -0.01
N CYS A 247 -12.92 11.53 -1.10
CA CYS A 247 -14.16 11.27 -1.84
C CYS A 247 -14.29 9.77 -2.11
N ASP A 248 -15.32 9.11 -1.56
CA ASP A 248 -15.73 7.74 -1.90
C ASP A 248 -14.58 6.73 -2.12
N GLY A 249 -13.68 6.64 -1.14
CA GLY A 249 -12.59 5.64 -1.15
C GLY A 249 -11.30 6.05 -1.89
N TYR A 250 -11.23 7.26 -2.47
CA TYR A 250 -10.00 7.84 -3.01
C TYR A 250 -9.92 9.35 -2.73
N ARG A 251 -8.82 10.00 -3.15
CA ARG A 251 -8.65 11.45 -3.05
C ARG A 251 -8.40 12.03 -4.44
N GLU A 252 -9.09 13.12 -4.72
CA GLU A 252 -9.03 13.83 -6.00
C GLU A 252 -8.91 15.34 -5.75
N ALA A 253 -8.14 16.02 -6.60
CA ALA A 253 -7.90 17.45 -6.49
C ALA A 253 -9.17 18.24 -6.84
N ILE A 254 -9.60 19.09 -5.91
CA ILE A 254 -10.74 20.00 -6.11
C ILE A 254 -10.31 21.42 -6.52
N LYS A 255 -9.00 21.71 -6.48
CA LYS A 255 -8.39 22.98 -6.90
C LYS A 255 -7.09 22.72 -7.66
N ASN A 256 -6.73 23.63 -8.57
CA ASN A 256 -5.41 23.64 -9.19
C ASN A 256 -4.36 24.11 -8.18
N TYR A 257 -3.15 23.57 -8.29
CA TYR A 257 -1.98 24.06 -7.57
C TYR A 257 -0.77 24.18 -8.50
N PRO A 258 -0.07 25.34 -8.52
CA PRO A 258 -0.50 26.59 -7.91
C PRO A 258 -1.84 27.09 -8.53
N PRO A 259 -2.58 27.98 -7.84
CA PRO A 259 -3.83 28.52 -8.38
C PRO A 259 -3.61 29.13 -9.76
N THR A 260 -4.51 28.82 -10.71
CA THR A 260 -4.51 29.48 -12.01
C THR A 260 -4.90 30.95 -11.81
N ASN A 261 -3.97 31.87 -12.08
CA ASN A 261 -4.27 33.30 -12.09
C ASN A 261 -5.23 33.61 -13.23
N ASN A 262 -6.52 33.81 -12.93
CA ASN A 262 -7.48 34.41 -13.87
C ASN A 262 -7.24 35.92 -13.99
N SER A 263 -6.04 36.34 -14.40
CA SER A 263 -5.68 37.75 -14.60
C SER A 263 -5.38 38.04 -16.07
N SER A 264 -6.35 37.74 -16.95
CA SER A 264 -6.33 38.18 -18.36
C SER A 264 -7.74 38.27 -18.98
N GLU A 265 -8.74 38.70 -18.20
CA GLU A 265 -10.09 39.01 -18.70
C GLU A 265 -10.58 40.39 -18.21
N ILE A 266 -9.69 41.38 -18.12
CA ILE A 266 -10.06 42.80 -18.03
C ILE A 266 -9.00 43.61 -18.79
N GLU A 267 -9.02 43.57 -20.12
CA GLU A 267 -8.51 44.67 -20.96
C GLU A 267 -8.85 44.40 -22.44
N LEU A 268 -10.14 44.53 -22.78
CA LEU A 268 -10.61 44.80 -24.15
C LEU A 268 -12.03 45.37 -24.03
N ASN A 269 -12.11 46.56 -23.41
CA ASN A 269 -13.21 47.52 -23.53
C ASN A 269 -12.70 48.86 -22.99
N LYS A 270 -11.79 49.48 -23.75
CA LYS A 270 -11.53 50.92 -23.73
C LYS A 270 -11.38 51.39 -25.16
#